data_AF-A0A0C6FAX9-F1
#
_entry.id   AF-A0A0C6FAX9-F1
#
_cell.length_a   1.000
_cell.length_b   1.000
_cell.length_c   1.000
_cell.angle_alpha   90.00
_cell.angle_beta   90.00
_cell.angle_gamma   90.00
#
_symmetry.space_group_name_H-M   'P 1'
#
loop_
_entity.id
_entity.type
_entity.pdbx_description
1 polymer ?
#
loop_
_entity_poly.entity_id
_entity_poly.type
_entity_poly.pdbx_seq_one_letter_code
_entity_poly.pdbx_strand_id
1 'polypeptide(L)'
;MDQTNRTWGYRPTGEAKIFDLALGAPLPEGWEASPACITDPALATAEALTAAAEGRPYAAPLEAAPIATSHPLAELEASVAEIERLKAIIAAGTEENARLVAEIEQAEADLDLTAKDIIALRASLEQAQRDGGFAAEERDAAKADLDALGQELARVRADLDTATAPKPAAKAGK
;
A
#
# COMPACT_ATOMS: atom_id res chain seq x y z
N MET A 1 -44.31 -40.73 12.00
CA MET A 1 -43.46 -40.11 10.97
C MET A 1 -42.29 -41.05 10.80
N ASP A 2 -42.25 -41.79 9.70
CA ASP A 2 -41.14 -42.71 9.45
C ASP A 2 -39.90 -41.87 9.15
N GLN A 3 -38.89 -41.98 10.00
CA GLN A 3 -37.67 -41.19 9.91
C GLN A 3 -36.79 -41.78 8.80
N THR A 4 -36.61 -41.03 7.72
CA THR A 4 -35.67 -41.37 6.65
C THR A 4 -34.29 -40.74 6.92
N ASN A 5 -33.24 -41.40 6.44
CA ASN A 5 -31.86 -40.93 6.51
C ASN A 5 -31.26 -40.91 5.09
N ARG A 6 -30.52 -39.83 4.80
CA ARG A 6 -29.83 -39.66 3.52
C ARG A 6 -28.58 -40.52 3.53
N THR A 7 -28.59 -41.57 2.73
CA THR A 7 -27.49 -42.54 2.67
C THR A 7 -26.85 -42.49 1.29
N TRP A 8 -25.52 -42.41 1.26
CA TRP A 8 -24.77 -42.53 0.02
C TRP A 8 -24.71 -43.99 -0.44
N GLY A 9 -24.93 -44.20 -1.73
CA GLY A 9 -24.65 -45.46 -2.42
C GLY A 9 -23.63 -45.24 -3.53
N TYR A 10 -22.76 -46.23 -3.73
CA TYR A 10 -21.68 -46.25 -4.71
C TYR A 10 -21.74 -47.51 -5.58
N ARG A 11 -21.24 -47.43 -6.81
CA ARG A 11 -21.05 -48.58 -7.71
C ARG A 11 -19.58 -48.73 -8.13
N PRO A 12 -19.14 -49.94 -8.51
CA PRO A 12 -17.79 -50.16 -9.04
C PRO A 12 -17.43 -49.31 -10.27
N THR A 13 -18.44 -48.88 -11.03
CA THR A 13 -18.31 -48.00 -12.20
C THR A 13 -18.01 -46.54 -11.87
N GLY A 14 -18.01 -46.17 -10.57
CA GLY A 14 -17.82 -44.79 -10.11
C GLY A 14 -19.11 -43.98 -10.01
N GLU A 15 -20.27 -44.58 -10.28
CA GLU A 15 -21.56 -43.93 -10.02
C GLU A 15 -21.78 -43.74 -8.52
N ALA A 16 -22.24 -42.55 -8.12
CA ALA A 16 -22.59 -42.22 -6.74
C ALA A 16 -23.96 -41.54 -6.69
N LYS A 17 -24.78 -41.90 -5.70
CA LYS A 17 -26.12 -41.34 -5.53
C LYS A 17 -26.54 -41.30 -4.06
N ILE A 18 -27.32 -40.29 -3.69
CA ILE A 18 -27.95 -40.20 -2.37
C ILE A 18 -29.35 -40.83 -2.43
N PHE A 19 -29.63 -41.73 -1.49
CA PHE A 19 -30.94 -42.35 -1.30
C PHE A 19 -31.57 -41.89 0.01
N ASP A 20 -32.87 -41.61 -0.02
CA ASP A 20 -33.67 -41.39 1.19
C ASP A 20 -34.23 -42.73 1.65
N LEU A 21 -33.55 -43.36 2.61
CA LEU A 21 -33.90 -44.71 3.09
C LEU A 21 -34.43 -44.66 4.53
N ALA A 22 -35.30 -45.59 4.91
CA ALA A 22 -35.65 -45.77 6.32
C ALA A 22 -34.40 -46.14 7.13
N LEU A 23 -34.37 -45.77 8.41
CA LEU A 23 -33.22 -46.05 9.28
C LEU A 23 -32.91 -47.56 9.32
N GLY A 24 -31.71 -47.95 8.87
CA GLY A 24 -31.26 -49.34 8.84
C GLY A 24 -31.73 -50.14 7.61
N ALA A 25 -32.45 -49.54 6.66
CA ALA A 25 -32.80 -50.20 5.41
C ALA A 25 -31.56 -50.40 4.51
N PRO A 26 -31.44 -51.53 3.80
CA PRO A 26 -30.33 -51.77 2.89
C PRO A 26 -30.41 -50.86 1.66
N LEU A 27 -29.26 -50.61 1.05
CA LEU A 27 -29.18 -50.00 -0.27
C LEU A 27 -29.81 -50.91 -1.33
N PRO A 28 -30.29 -50.36 -2.46
CA PRO A 28 -30.76 -51.15 -3.59
C PRO A 28 -29.69 -52.11 -4.13
N GLU A 29 -30.13 -53.19 -4.77
CA GLU A 29 -29.22 -54.19 -5.35
C GLU A 29 -28.20 -53.53 -6.30
N GLY A 30 -26.93 -53.94 -6.15
CA GLY A 30 -25.81 -53.40 -6.90
C GLY A 30 -25.29 -52.04 -6.44
N TRP A 31 -25.72 -51.54 -5.26
CA TRP A 31 -25.17 -50.34 -4.62
C TRP A 31 -24.52 -50.69 -3.28
N GLU A 32 -23.34 -50.12 -3.03
CA GLU A 32 -22.58 -50.31 -1.79
C GLU A 32 -22.49 -49.02 -0.99
N ALA A 33 -22.41 -49.13 0.34
CA ALA A 33 -22.29 -47.98 1.23
C ALA A 33 -20.85 -47.44 1.31
N SER A 34 -19.88 -48.14 0.71
CA SER A 34 -18.47 -47.79 0.77
C SER A 34 -17.97 -47.30 -0.59
N PRO A 35 -17.31 -46.14 -0.68
CA PRO A 35 -16.67 -45.69 -1.90
C PRO A 35 -15.46 -46.57 -2.28
N ALA A 36 -15.00 -47.46 -1.39
CA ALA A 36 -13.91 -48.40 -1.68
C ALA A 36 -14.29 -49.48 -2.70
N CYS A 37 -15.58 -49.64 -3.02
CA CYS A 37 -16.02 -50.56 -4.08
C CYS A 37 -15.66 -50.06 -5.49
N ILE A 38 -15.26 -48.79 -5.62
CA ILE A 38 -14.97 -48.14 -6.90
C ILE A 38 -13.63 -48.63 -7.42
N THR A 39 -13.63 -49.22 -8.62
CA THR A 39 -12.45 -49.86 -9.22
C THR A 39 -11.41 -48.85 -9.71
N ASP A 40 -11.85 -47.65 -10.11
CA ASP A 40 -10.98 -46.54 -10.52
C ASP A 40 -10.81 -45.54 -9.36
N PRO A 41 -9.61 -45.46 -8.74
CA PRO A 41 -9.36 -44.55 -7.63
C PRO A 41 -9.59 -43.07 -7.96
N ALA A 42 -9.47 -42.66 -9.23
CA ALA A 42 -9.72 -41.28 -9.63
C ALA A 42 -11.20 -40.87 -9.47
N LEU A 43 -12.12 -41.85 -9.59
CA LEU A 43 -13.55 -41.66 -9.42
C LEU A 43 -14.01 -41.73 -7.96
N ALA A 44 -13.15 -42.18 -7.06
CA ALA A 44 -13.43 -42.27 -5.62
C ALA A 44 -13.21 -40.94 -4.87
N THR A 45 -12.91 -39.84 -5.57
CA THR A 45 -12.73 -38.51 -4.97
C THR A 45 -14.08 -37.85 -4.66
N ALA A 46 -14.13 -37.04 -3.60
CA ALA A 46 -15.36 -36.35 -3.21
C ALA A 46 -15.95 -35.48 -4.35
N GLU A 47 -15.09 -34.87 -5.16
CA GLU A 47 -15.48 -34.04 -6.31
C GLU A 47 -16.07 -34.88 -7.45
N ALA A 48 -15.44 -36.01 -7.80
CA ALA A 48 -15.96 -36.91 -8.82
C ALA A 48 -17.31 -37.51 -8.41
N LEU A 49 -17.44 -37.93 -7.15
CA LEU A 49 -18.68 -38.49 -6.60
C LEU A 49 -19.80 -37.44 -6.55
N THR A 50 -19.48 -36.19 -6.22
CA THR A 50 -20.44 -35.08 -6.22
C THR A 50 -20.89 -34.73 -7.64
N ALA A 51 -19.96 -34.63 -8.58
CA ALA A 51 -20.28 -34.36 -9.99
C ALA A 51 -21.19 -35.45 -10.58
N ALA A 52 -20.88 -36.73 -10.30
CA ALA A 52 -21.69 -37.86 -10.73
C ALA A 52 -23.12 -37.85 -10.15
N ALA A 53 -23.26 -37.55 -8.85
CA ALA A 53 -24.57 -37.46 -8.19
C ALA A 53 -25.46 -36.35 -8.78
N GLU A 54 -24.85 -35.30 -9.32
CA GLU A 54 -25.52 -34.18 -9.96
C GLU A 54 -25.67 -34.34 -11.49
N GLY A 55 -25.22 -35.46 -12.05
CA GLY A 55 -25.29 -35.75 -13.48
C GLY A 55 -24.37 -34.87 -14.33
N ARG A 56 -23.31 -34.33 -13.74
CA ARG A 56 -22.32 -33.47 -14.41
C ARG A 56 -21.07 -34.29 -14.75
N PRO A 57 -20.43 -34.08 -15.92
CA PRO A 57 -19.17 -34.74 -16.24
C PRO A 57 -18.08 -34.28 -15.27
N TYR A 58 -17.36 -35.23 -14.68
CA TYR A 58 -16.15 -34.93 -13.91
C TYR A 58 -15.01 -34.62 -14.87
N ALA A 59 -14.48 -33.40 -14.80
CA ALA A 59 -13.20 -33.07 -15.40
C ALA A 59 -12.14 -33.25 -14.32
N ALA A 60 -11.25 -34.22 -14.49
CA ALA A 60 -10.08 -34.34 -13.63
C ALA A 60 -9.36 -32.98 -13.59
N PRO A 61 -8.93 -32.48 -12.41
CA PRO A 61 -8.07 -31.32 -12.36
C PRO A 61 -6.92 -31.57 -13.30
N LEU A 62 -6.72 -30.68 -14.28
CA LEU A 62 -5.48 -30.64 -15.03
C LEU A 62 -4.38 -30.59 -13.96
N GLU A 63 -3.55 -31.63 -13.88
CA GLU A 63 -2.31 -31.55 -13.11
C GLU A 63 -1.64 -30.27 -13.60
N ALA A 64 -1.55 -29.27 -12.71
CA ALA A 64 -0.85 -28.05 -13.02
C ALA A 64 0.54 -28.50 -13.44
N ALA A 65 0.86 -28.33 -14.73
CA ALA A 65 2.21 -28.55 -15.21
C ALA A 65 3.15 -27.90 -14.19
N PRO A 66 4.17 -28.60 -13.67
CA PRO A 66 5.08 -27.98 -12.74
C PRO A 66 5.59 -26.71 -13.41
N ILE A 67 5.34 -25.56 -12.79
CA ILE A 67 5.87 -24.30 -13.28
C ILE A 67 7.38 -24.50 -13.25
N ALA A 68 7.96 -24.75 -14.42
CA ALA A 68 9.39 -24.82 -14.58
C ALA A 68 9.92 -23.39 -14.47
N THR A 69 9.98 -22.84 -13.25
CA THR A 69 10.97 -21.80 -12.96
C THR A 69 12.27 -22.56 -12.77
N SER A 70 13.22 -22.39 -13.69
CA SER A 70 14.43 -23.24 -13.68
C SER A 70 15.30 -23.01 -12.44
N HIS A 71 15.10 -21.94 -11.66
CA HIS A 71 15.81 -21.69 -10.40
C HIS A 71 15.02 -20.80 -9.42
N PRO A 72 14.00 -21.30 -8.70
CA PRO A 72 13.21 -20.52 -7.74
C PRO A 72 14.06 -19.93 -6.60
N LEU A 73 15.17 -20.59 -6.26
CA LEU A 73 16.12 -20.09 -5.27
C LEU A 73 16.84 -18.82 -5.77
N ALA A 74 17.24 -18.78 -7.04
CA ALA A 74 17.93 -17.62 -7.62
C ALA A 74 17.01 -16.39 -7.73
N GLU A 75 15.74 -16.61 -8.05
CA GLU A 75 14.72 -15.54 -8.08
C GLU A 75 14.45 -14.98 -6.67
N LEU A 76 14.42 -15.85 -5.65
CA LEU A 76 14.30 -15.44 -4.26
C LEU A 76 15.53 -14.63 -3.80
N GLU A 77 16.73 -15.10 -4.11
CA GLU A 77 17.99 -14.39 -3.80
C GLU A 77 18.03 -13.01 -4.46
N ALA A 78 17.63 -12.90 -5.73
CA ALA A 78 17.53 -11.62 -6.43
C ALA A 78 16.50 -10.69 -5.78
N SER A 79 15.35 -11.23 -5.37
CA SER A 79 14.31 -10.47 -4.69
C SER A 79 14.77 -9.96 -3.32
N VAL A 80 15.51 -10.78 -2.55
CA VAL A 80 16.09 -10.37 -1.26
C VAL A 80 17.12 -9.26 -1.46
N ALA A 81 17.99 -9.38 -2.47
CA ALA A 81 18.96 -8.33 -2.79
C ALA A 81 18.27 -7.00 -3.16
N GLU A 82 17.18 -7.04 -3.93
CA GLU A 82 16.42 -5.85 -4.27
C GLU A 82 15.70 -5.25 -3.05
N ILE A 83 15.17 -6.09 -2.15
CA ILE A 83 14.57 -5.62 -0.89
C ILE A 83 15.61 -4.88 -0.05
N GLU A 84 16.83 -5.40 0.08
CA GLU A 84 17.90 -4.73 0.84
C GLU A 84 18.33 -3.41 0.17
N ARG A 85 18.41 -3.38 -1.17
CA ARG A 85 18.64 -2.13 -1.92
C ARG A 85 17.55 -1.10 -1.64
N LEU A 86 16.28 -1.50 -1.73
CA LEU A 86 15.15 -0.60 -1.51
C LEU A 86 15.10 -0.10 -0.06
N LYS A 87 15.40 -0.95 0.92
CA LYS A 87 15.54 -0.53 2.33
C LYS A 87 16.60 0.54 2.50
N ALA A 88 17.76 0.39 1.87
CA ALA A 88 18.82 1.40 1.92
C ALA A 88 18.37 2.74 1.32
N ILE A 89 17.66 2.71 0.18
CA ILE A 89 17.09 3.92 -0.45
C ILE A 89 16.06 4.58 0.48
N ILE A 90 15.18 3.81 1.11
CA ILE A 90 14.18 4.33 2.05
C ILE A 90 14.86 4.96 3.26
N ALA A 91 15.89 4.32 3.83
CA ALA A 91 16.62 4.85 4.97
C ALA A 91 17.27 6.21 4.63
N ALA A 92 17.98 6.29 3.50
CA ALA A 92 18.59 7.53 3.03
C ALA A 92 17.55 8.63 2.76
N GLY A 93 16.42 8.29 2.11
CA GLY A 93 15.34 9.24 1.88
C GLY A 93 14.67 9.72 3.18
N THR A 94 14.59 8.87 4.20
CA THR A 94 14.03 9.24 5.51
C THR A 94 14.94 10.22 6.24
N GLU A 95 16.26 10.01 6.17
CA GLU A 95 17.26 10.93 6.73
C GLU A 95 17.26 12.28 6.01
N GLU A 96 17.21 12.28 4.67
CA GLU A 96 17.12 13.51 3.88
C GLU A 96 15.83 14.29 4.18
N ASN A 97 14.69 13.61 4.30
CA ASN A 97 13.43 14.24 4.67
C ASN A 97 13.50 14.86 6.07
N ALA A 98 14.11 14.18 7.05
CA ALA A 98 14.28 14.73 8.39
C ALA A 98 15.15 16.01 8.38
N ARG A 99 16.22 16.03 7.57
CA ARG A 99 17.05 17.22 7.38
C ARG A 99 16.26 18.38 6.77
N LEU A 100 15.49 18.12 5.70
CA LEU A 100 14.69 19.15 5.02
C LEU A 100 13.60 19.71 5.92
N VAL A 101 12.95 18.89 6.75
CA VAL A 101 11.98 19.36 7.74
C VAL A 101 12.65 20.31 8.74
N ALA A 102 13.81 19.95 9.27
CA ALA A 102 14.54 20.82 10.19
C ALA A 102 14.99 22.14 9.53
N GLU A 103 15.36 22.12 8.24
CA GLU A 103 15.71 23.31 7.47
C GLU A 103 14.50 24.23 7.25
N ILE A 104 13.32 23.67 6.97
CA ILE A 104 12.06 24.42 6.85
C ILE A 104 11.68 25.05 8.18
N GLU A 105 11.72 24.29 9.29
CA GLU A 105 11.40 24.82 10.63
C GLU A 105 12.32 25.99 11.01
N GLN A 106 13.62 25.90 10.66
CA GLN A 106 14.56 26.99 10.88
C GLN A 106 14.23 28.21 10.01
N ALA A 107 13.94 28.00 8.73
CA ALA A 107 13.58 29.09 7.82
C ALA A 107 12.29 29.81 8.25
N GLU A 108 11.30 29.09 8.77
CA GLU A 108 10.08 29.66 9.35
C GLU A 108 10.40 30.52 10.58
N ALA A 109 11.28 30.05 11.47
CA ALA A 109 11.71 30.80 12.64
C ALA A 109 12.46 32.09 12.26
N ASP A 110 13.35 32.02 11.26
CA ASP A 110 14.09 33.17 10.74
C ASP A 110 13.16 34.21 10.07
N LEU A 111 12.13 33.74 9.37
CA LEU A 111 11.11 34.59 8.77
C LEU A 111 10.29 35.34 9.83
N ASP A 112 9.90 34.66 10.91
CA ASP A 112 9.19 35.27 12.04
C ASP A 112 10.04 36.32 12.76
N LEU A 113 11.34 36.07 12.93
CA LEU A 113 12.28 37.04 13.49
C LEU A 113 12.41 38.26 12.58
N THR A 114 12.65 38.04 11.28
CA THR A 114 12.78 39.12 10.30
C THR A 114 11.52 39.97 10.22
N ALA A 115 10.34 39.35 10.30
CA ALA A 115 9.07 40.08 10.34
C ALA A 115 8.95 40.98 11.57
N LYS A 116 9.38 40.50 12.75
CA LYS A 116 9.43 41.31 13.98
C LYS A 116 10.41 42.46 13.86
N ASP A 117 11.59 42.21 13.29
CA ASP A 117 12.61 43.24 13.08
C ASP A 117 12.13 44.33 12.13
N ILE A 118 11.44 43.98 11.04
CA ILE A 118 10.81 44.95 10.14
C ILE A 118 9.77 45.80 10.88
N ILE A 119 8.94 45.20 11.74
CA ILE A 119 7.95 45.94 12.54
C ILE A 119 8.65 46.90 13.50
N ALA A 120 9.69 46.43 14.20
CA ALA A 120 10.46 47.25 15.13
C ALA A 120 11.17 48.42 14.43
N LEU A 121 11.81 48.16 13.29
CA LEU A 121 12.48 49.18 12.48
C LEU A 121 11.48 50.21 11.94
N ARG A 122 10.29 49.78 11.48
CA ARG A 122 9.23 50.73 11.07
C ARG A 122 8.80 51.62 12.22
N ALA A 123 8.59 51.06 13.41
CA ALA A 123 8.25 51.84 14.60
C ALA A 123 9.37 52.82 14.96
N SER A 124 10.63 52.39 14.89
CA SER A 124 11.81 53.24 15.13
C SER A 124 11.92 54.36 14.10
N LEU A 125 11.66 54.09 12.82
CA LEU A 125 11.67 55.08 11.75
C LEU A 125 10.56 56.11 11.93
N GLU A 126 9.33 55.68 12.24
CA GLU A 126 8.23 56.59 12.55
C GLU A 126 8.55 57.46 13.77
N GLN A 127 9.18 56.88 14.79
CA GLN A 127 9.60 57.62 15.98
C GLN A 127 10.67 58.66 15.63
N ALA A 128 11.71 58.30 14.87
CA ALA A 128 12.74 59.24 14.41
C ALA A 128 12.15 60.37 13.53
N GLN A 129 11.13 60.07 12.71
CA GLN A 129 10.40 61.08 11.94
C GLN A 129 9.62 62.06 12.83
N ARG A 130 8.99 61.58 13.91
CA ARG A 130 8.29 62.42 14.89
C ARG A 130 9.25 63.25 15.74
N ASP A 131 10.40 62.67 16.09
CA ASP A 131 11.43 63.32 16.90
C ASP A 131 12.20 64.40 16.12
N GLY A 132 12.03 64.47 14.79
CA GLY A 132 12.30 65.65 13.96
C GLY A 132 13.74 66.14 13.94
N GLY A 133 14.69 65.40 14.53
CA GLY A 133 16.05 65.90 14.79
C GLY A 133 17.20 64.89 14.63
N PHE A 134 16.95 63.64 14.22
CA PHE A 134 18.03 62.70 13.88
C PHE A 134 18.45 62.87 12.40
N ALA A 135 19.75 62.79 12.13
CA ALA A 135 20.35 63.27 10.88
C ALA A 135 19.75 62.54 9.66
N ALA A 136 19.56 63.25 8.56
CA ALA A 136 19.02 62.68 7.31
C ALA A 136 19.74 61.37 6.89
N GLU A 137 21.01 61.23 7.26
CA GLU A 137 21.85 60.05 7.05
C GLU A 137 21.37 58.80 7.81
N GLU A 138 20.93 58.91 9.07
CA GLU A 138 20.43 57.77 9.85
C GLU A 138 19.05 57.33 9.37
N ARG A 139 18.23 58.28 8.91
CA ARG A 139 16.95 57.98 8.25
C ARG A 139 17.18 57.24 6.92
N ASP A 140 18.12 57.72 6.12
CA ASP A 140 18.39 57.13 4.81
C ASP A 140 19.06 55.75 4.96
N ALA A 141 19.91 55.56 5.99
CA ALA A 141 20.45 54.25 6.36
C ALA A 141 19.35 53.28 6.82
N ALA A 142 18.49 53.68 7.76
CA ALA A 142 17.38 52.83 8.22
C ALA A 142 16.41 52.47 7.09
N LYS A 143 16.22 53.37 6.10
CA LYS A 143 15.42 53.08 4.92
C LYS A 143 16.10 52.06 4.01
N ALA A 144 17.40 52.18 3.79
CA ALA A 144 18.18 51.21 3.03
C ALA A 144 18.14 49.81 3.67
N ASP A 145 18.25 49.74 5.00
CA ASP A 145 18.15 48.49 5.74
C ASP A 145 16.75 47.86 5.63
N LEU A 146 15.69 48.67 5.71
CA LEU A 146 14.31 48.21 5.49
C LEU A 146 14.08 47.67 4.08
N ASP A 147 14.63 48.34 3.06
CA ASP A 147 14.52 47.90 1.68
C ASP A 147 15.31 46.61 1.44
N ALA A 148 16.48 46.45 2.07
CA ALA A 148 17.29 45.23 2.02
C ALA A 148 16.57 44.05 2.69
N LEU A 149 16.09 44.24 3.92
CA LEU A 149 15.33 43.20 4.64
C LEU A 149 14.03 42.86 3.93
N GLY A 150 13.36 43.83 3.29
CA GLY A 150 12.17 43.58 2.48
C GLY A 150 12.46 42.69 1.27
N GLN A 151 13.59 42.89 0.61
CA GLN A 151 14.04 42.04 -0.49
C GLN A 151 14.42 40.64 -0.01
N GLU A 152 15.11 40.55 1.13
CA GLU A 152 15.50 39.27 1.73
C GLU A 152 14.28 38.46 2.16
N LEU A 153 13.29 39.08 2.80
CA LEU A 153 12.02 38.45 3.16
C LEU A 153 11.23 37.97 1.93
N ALA A 154 11.22 38.74 0.84
CA ALA A 154 10.58 38.33 -0.40
C ALA A 154 11.26 37.09 -1.02
N ARG A 155 12.60 37.05 -0.95
CA ARG A 155 13.39 35.91 -1.42
C ARG A 155 13.16 34.66 -0.57
N VAL A 156 13.23 34.77 0.75
CA VAL A 156 13.00 33.66 1.69
C VAL A 156 11.59 33.09 1.50
N ARG A 157 10.57 33.94 1.29
CA ARG A 157 9.21 33.46 0.95
C ARG A 157 9.17 32.67 -0.35
N ALA A 158 9.82 33.15 -1.41
CA ALA A 158 9.84 32.44 -2.69
C ALA A 158 10.59 31.10 -2.60
N ASP A 159 11.68 31.06 -1.83
CA ASP A 159 12.45 29.85 -1.59
C ASP A 159 11.63 28.82 -0.77
N LEU A 160 10.91 29.28 0.26
CA LEU A 160 9.99 28.44 1.06
C LEU A 160 8.82 27.92 0.22
N ASP A 161 8.18 28.77 -0.60
CA ASP A 161 7.11 28.37 -1.50
C ASP A 161 7.60 27.29 -2.50
N THR A 162 8.84 27.41 -2.96
CA THR A 162 9.46 26.43 -3.86
C THR A 162 9.77 25.12 -3.13
N ALA A 163 10.28 25.19 -1.91
CA ALA A 163 10.63 24.02 -1.10
C ALA A 163 9.39 23.24 -0.62
N THR A 164 8.28 23.92 -0.37
CA THR A 164 7.01 23.33 0.08
C THR A 164 6.06 22.98 -1.06
N ALA A 165 6.41 23.32 -2.31
CA ALA A 165 5.61 22.98 -3.46
C ALA A 165 5.46 21.45 -3.60
N PRO A 166 4.24 20.94 -3.90
CA PRO A 166 4.01 19.52 -4.08
C PRO A 166 4.84 18.99 -5.25
N LYS A 167 5.61 17.91 -5.00
CA LYS A 167 6.44 17.27 -6.03
C LYS A 167 5.56 16.84 -7.21
N PRO A 168 5.91 17.15 -8.47
CA PRO A 168 5.07 16.80 -9.61
C PRO A 168 4.86 15.30 -9.64
N ALA A 169 3.59 14.89 -9.71
CA ALA A 169 3.21 13.49 -9.85
C ALA A 169 3.91 12.92 -11.08
N ALA A 170 4.79 11.94 -10.88
CA ALA A 170 5.38 11.18 -11.97
C ALA A 170 4.23 10.59 -12.78
N LYS A 171 4.06 11.05 -14.03
CA LYS A 171 3.09 10.46 -14.95
C LYS A 171 3.46 8.98 -15.10
N ALA A 172 2.64 8.11 -14.52
CA ALA A 172 2.67 6.69 -14.82
C ALA A 172 2.35 6.54 -16.32
N GLY A 173 3.39 6.26 -17.11
CA GLY A 173 3.26 5.96 -18.53
C GLY A 173 2.43 4.69 -18.71
N LYS A 174 1.37 4.80 -19.50
CA LYS A 174 0.64 3.68 -20.09
C LYS A 174 1.31 3.28 -21.39
#